data_AF-A0A3M0WQY9-F1
#
_entry.id   AF-A0A3M0WQY9-F1
#
_cell.length_a   1.000
_cell.length_b   1.000
_cell.length_c   1.000
_cell.angle_alpha   90.00
_cell.angle_beta   90.00
_cell.angle_gamma   90.00
#
_symmetry.space_group_name_H-M   'P 1'
#
loop_
_entity.id
_entity.type
_entity.pdbx_description
1 polymer ?
#
loop_
_entity_poly.entity_id
_entity_poly.type
_entity_poly.pdbx_seq_one_letter_code
_entity_poly.pdbx_strand_id
1 'polypeptide(L)'
;MHTWKKIRLFLLVVLLAALVACDPAEPEPTSTPEPVVEPTVVVEETAVPEPTEAPAEPTEVPTEPAPEPTPTEEPVGFTWPEPLPEKEQLSRDPVTDEETAVFNFFATDLPMERDDIALAFAYKGLTEEPVLHPEPVSEPLKVGTRQDVFINNSDTNVTTAVPMQLLYVSDHAYFWFEQTDTLSTPDEETLAFTAEQYDNIYEQVRSFFGPEDSPGIDGDPRVHIMNASPLTICDVDESTAHQCGLLGYVSSSDMQPAAVRENSNAREMFVMNGSRFGSALYLEVL
;
A
#
# COMPACT_ATOMS: atom_id res chain seq x y z
N MET A 1 31.22 25.83 48.70
CA MET A 1 31.89 26.28 47.46
C MET A 1 33.02 25.36 46.94
N HIS A 2 33.51 24.37 47.72
CA HIS A 2 34.65 23.54 47.30
C HIS A 2 34.29 22.29 46.47
N THR A 3 33.05 21.80 46.57
CA THR A 3 32.55 20.61 45.87
C THR A 3 32.19 20.88 44.41
N TRP A 4 31.71 22.08 44.10
CA TRP A 4 31.29 22.46 42.74
C TRP A 4 32.45 22.63 41.76
N LYS A 5 33.62 23.06 42.24
CA LYS A 5 34.86 23.12 41.43
C LYS A 5 35.38 21.73 41.05
N LYS A 6 35.21 20.73 41.92
CA LYS A 6 35.65 19.35 41.65
C LYS A 6 34.77 18.66 40.62
N ILE A 7 33.46 18.91 40.65
CA ILE A 7 32.50 18.37 39.67
C ILE A 7 32.74 18.97 38.29
N ARG A 8 33.00 20.28 38.20
CA ARG A 8 33.35 20.94 36.93
C ARG A 8 34.66 20.42 36.35
N LEU A 9 35.68 20.22 37.18
CA LEU A 9 36.96 19.68 36.71
C LEU A 9 36.81 18.23 36.22
N PHE A 10 35.99 17.43 36.90
CA PHE A 10 35.72 16.05 36.48
C PHE A 10 34.96 15.97 35.15
N LEU A 11 33.92 16.81 34.98
CA LEU A 11 33.19 16.89 33.71
C LEU A 11 34.08 17.38 32.56
N LEU A 12 35.01 18.30 32.81
CA LEU A 12 35.92 18.82 31.80
C LEU A 12 36.94 17.75 31.36
N VAL A 13 37.40 16.89 32.28
CA VAL A 13 38.28 15.74 31.96
C VAL A 13 37.55 14.66 31.16
N VAL A 14 36.29 14.36 31.51
CA VAL A 14 35.47 13.41 30.74
C VAL A 14 35.19 13.92 29.32
N LEU A 15 34.92 15.22 29.18
CA LEU A 15 34.66 15.83 27.86
C LEU A 15 35.92 15.91 26.98
N LEU A 16 37.10 16.07 27.60
CA LEU A 16 38.38 16.02 26.90
C LEU A 16 38.78 14.59 26.48
N ALA A 17 38.40 13.57 27.27
CA ALA A 17 38.62 12.16 26.92
C ALA A 17 37.70 11.71 25.76
N ALA A 18 36.48 12.24 25.66
CA ALA A 18 35.57 11.93 24.55
C ALA A 18 36.01 12.52 23.21
N LEU A 19 36.79 13.62 23.20
CA LEU A 19 37.27 14.26 21.97
C LEU A 19 38.53 13.61 21.38
N VAL A 20 39.18 12.67 22.09
CA VAL A 20 40.39 11.97 21.61
C VAL A 20 40.07 10.60 21.00
N ALA A 21 38.81 10.15 21.05
CA ALA A 21 38.40 8.82 20.57
C ALA A 21 37.89 8.77 19.11
N CYS A 22 37.95 9.88 18.36
CA CYS A 22 37.68 9.88 16.92
C CYS A 22 39.00 9.87 16.14
N ASP A 23 39.57 8.68 15.96
CA ASP A 23 40.57 8.42 14.93
C ASP A 23 39.85 7.73 13.76
N PRO A 24 39.78 8.33 12.56
CA PRO A 24 39.16 7.69 11.41
C PRO A 24 40.05 6.54 10.92
N ALA A 25 39.50 5.33 10.93
CA ALA A 25 40.15 4.15 10.35
C ALA A 25 40.52 4.42 8.88
N GLU A 26 41.78 4.14 8.55
CA GLU A 26 42.30 4.15 7.18
C GLU A 26 41.47 3.23 6.27
N PRO A 27 41.11 3.66 5.05
CA PRO A 27 40.44 2.78 4.09
C PRO A 27 41.44 1.75 3.55
N GLU A 28 41.11 0.47 3.70
CA GLU A 28 41.85 -0.63 3.06
C GLU A 28 41.89 -0.46 1.53
N PRO A 29 42.99 -0.84 0.85
CA PRO A 29 43.10 -0.71 -0.59
C PRO A 29 42.13 -1.66 -1.30
N THR A 30 41.25 -1.06 -2.11
CA THR A 30 40.31 -1.70 -3.02
C THR A 30 41.02 -2.72 -3.92
N SER A 31 40.66 -4.00 -3.80
CA SER A 31 41.06 -4.99 -4.80
C SER A 31 40.32 -4.70 -6.11
N THR A 32 41.09 -4.61 -7.18
CA THR A 32 40.58 -4.51 -8.55
C THR A 32 39.92 -5.84 -8.93
N PRO A 33 38.67 -5.88 -9.40
CA PRO A 33 38.15 -7.11 -10.00
C PRO A 33 38.80 -7.32 -11.37
N GLU A 34 39.41 -8.49 -11.55
CA GLU A 34 39.87 -9.00 -12.85
C GLU A 34 38.69 -9.16 -13.84
N PRO A 35 38.91 -9.01 -15.15
CA PRO A 35 37.86 -9.17 -16.15
C PRO A 35 37.39 -10.64 -16.22
N VAL A 36 36.09 -10.86 -16.02
CA VAL A 36 35.45 -12.15 -16.26
C VAL A 36 35.41 -12.40 -17.77
N VAL A 37 36.08 -13.46 -18.18
CA VAL A 37 36.13 -13.99 -19.55
C VAL A 37 34.84 -14.77 -19.82
N GLU A 38 34.11 -14.38 -20.88
CA GLU A 38 32.96 -15.14 -21.40
C GLU A 38 33.41 -16.53 -21.90
N PRO A 39 32.68 -17.62 -21.59
CA PRO A 39 32.88 -18.88 -22.28
C PRO A 39 32.09 -18.88 -23.59
N THR A 40 32.84 -18.83 -24.70
CA THR A 40 32.38 -19.24 -26.03
C THR A 40 32.08 -20.73 -26.02
N VAL A 41 30.84 -21.13 -26.35
CA VAL A 41 30.52 -22.54 -26.64
C VAL A 41 30.15 -22.68 -28.11
N VAL A 42 30.91 -23.58 -28.73
CA VAL A 42 30.96 -23.95 -30.14
C VAL A 42 29.69 -24.70 -30.53
N VAL A 43 29.11 -24.32 -31.67
CA VAL A 43 28.05 -25.04 -32.37
C VAL A 43 28.66 -26.26 -33.07
N GLU A 44 28.22 -27.47 -32.72
CA GLU A 44 28.51 -28.68 -33.48
C GLU A 44 27.25 -29.12 -34.24
N GLU A 45 27.36 -29.04 -35.56
CA GLU A 45 26.37 -29.46 -36.55
C GLU A 45 26.42 -30.99 -36.69
N THR A 46 25.30 -31.68 -36.61
CA THR A 46 25.20 -33.08 -37.09
C THR A 46 23.87 -33.31 -37.78
N ALA A 47 23.97 -34.03 -38.90
CA ALA A 47 23.07 -34.09 -40.03
C ALA A 47 21.69 -34.71 -39.78
N VAL A 48 20.75 -34.26 -40.63
CA VAL A 48 19.42 -34.81 -40.92
C VAL A 48 19.52 -36.15 -41.66
N PRO A 49 18.58 -37.08 -41.44
CA PRO A 49 18.07 -37.88 -42.56
C PRO A 49 16.54 -37.78 -42.76
N GLU A 50 16.15 -37.84 -44.04
CA GLU A 50 14.80 -37.86 -44.62
C GLU A 50 13.92 -39.06 -44.16
N PRO A 51 12.58 -38.99 -44.37
CA PRO A 51 11.61 -39.94 -43.85
C PRO A 51 11.48 -41.18 -44.74
N THR A 52 11.39 -42.37 -44.13
CA THR A 52 10.99 -43.61 -44.81
C THR A 52 9.70 -44.14 -44.17
N GLU A 53 8.74 -44.44 -45.04
CA GLU A 53 7.38 -44.85 -44.75
C GLU A 53 7.24 -46.38 -44.51
N ALA A 54 6.12 -46.74 -43.87
CA ALA A 54 5.32 -47.99 -43.99
C ALA A 54 5.34 -48.96 -42.78
N PRO A 55 4.35 -49.89 -42.66
CA PRO A 55 3.27 -49.79 -41.66
C PRO A 55 3.11 -51.05 -40.79
N ALA A 56 2.35 -50.98 -39.68
CA ALA A 56 1.36 -51.98 -39.21
C ALA A 56 1.08 -51.90 -37.70
N GLU A 57 -0.21 -52.04 -37.40
CA GLU A 57 -0.87 -52.50 -36.16
C GLU A 57 -0.67 -51.71 -34.86
N PRO A 58 -1.75 -51.08 -34.33
CA PRO A 58 -1.77 -50.68 -32.94
C PRO A 58 -1.97 -51.93 -32.06
N THR A 59 -0.97 -52.21 -31.23
CA THR A 59 -1.07 -53.11 -30.08
C THR A 59 -2.29 -52.73 -29.24
N GLU A 60 -3.25 -53.65 -29.12
CA GLU A 60 -4.39 -53.50 -28.21
C GLU A 60 -3.88 -53.38 -26.77
N VAL A 61 -4.03 -52.19 -26.19
CA VAL A 61 -3.93 -52.00 -24.75
C VAL A 61 -5.16 -52.67 -24.12
N PRO A 62 -5.01 -53.55 -23.11
CA PRO A 62 -6.15 -54.10 -22.39
C PRO A 62 -6.98 -52.95 -21.83
N THR A 63 -8.22 -52.83 -22.32
CA THR A 63 -9.21 -51.89 -21.80
C THR A 63 -9.57 -52.37 -20.40
N GLU A 64 -9.00 -51.72 -19.39
CA GLU A 64 -9.48 -51.79 -18.03
C GLU A 64 -10.96 -51.36 -18.05
N PRO A 65 -11.90 -52.17 -17.54
CA PRO A 65 -13.31 -51.78 -17.53
C PRO A 65 -13.43 -50.50 -16.71
N ALA A 66 -14.01 -49.47 -17.34
CA ALA A 66 -14.34 -48.21 -16.68
C ALA A 66 -15.09 -48.51 -15.37
N PRO A 67 -14.74 -47.86 -14.25
CA PRO A 67 -15.52 -48.00 -13.03
C PRO A 67 -16.98 -47.64 -13.37
N GLU A 68 -17.91 -48.51 -12.95
CA GLU A 68 -19.34 -48.25 -13.08
C GLU A 68 -19.64 -46.84 -12.55
N PRO A 69 -20.45 -46.03 -13.26
CA PRO A 69 -20.80 -44.71 -12.76
C PRO A 69 -21.51 -44.90 -11.42
N THR A 70 -20.83 -44.49 -10.35
CA THR A 70 -21.45 -44.24 -9.05
C THR A 70 -22.72 -43.43 -9.33
N PRO A 71 -23.88 -43.80 -8.75
CA PRO A 71 -25.09 -43.03 -8.94
C PRO A 71 -24.77 -41.57 -8.65
N THR A 72 -24.96 -40.72 -9.67
CA THR A 72 -24.92 -39.28 -9.49
C THR A 72 -25.94 -38.98 -8.41
N GLU A 73 -25.47 -38.69 -7.20
CA GLU A 73 -26.32 -38.11 -6.17
C GLU A 73 -26.95 -36.88 -6.82
N GLU A 74 -28.28 -36.85 -6.88
CA GLU A 74 -29.02 -35.70 -7.36
C GLU A 74 -28.45 -34.46 -6.66
N PRO A 75 -28.23 -33.34 -7.37
CA PRO A 75 -27.74 -32.13 -6.73
C PRO A 75 -28.68 -31.87 -5.56
N VAL A 76 -28.15 -31.96 -4.34
CA VAL A 76 -28.91 -31.67 -3.12
C VAL A 76 -29.37 -30.24 -3.31
N GLY A 77 -30.63 -30.08 -3.73
CA GLY A 77 -31.14 -28.79 -4.15
C GLY A 77 -30.94 -27.86 -2.99
N PHE A 78 -30.09 -26.86 -3.14
CA PHE A 78 -30.03 -25.78 -2.19
C PHE A 78 -31.35 -25.02 -2.33
N THR A 79 -32.35 -25.44 -1.56
CA THR A 79 -33.58 -24.69 -1.43
C THR A 79 -33.24 -23.55 -0.50
N TRP A 80 -33.26 -22.34 -1.05
CA TRP A 80 -33.28 -21.15 -0.22
C TRP A 80 -34.34 -21.36 0.87
N PRO A 81 -34.03 -21.07 2.14
CA PRO A 81 -35.09 -21.02 3.15
C PRO A 81 -36.18 -20.10 2.62
N GLU A 82 -37.44 -20.45 2.87
CA GLU A 82 -38.55 -19.55 2.52
C GLU A 82 -38.18 -18.15 3.04
N PRO A 83 -38.35 -17.10 2.22
CA PRO A 83 -38.12 -15.74 2.66
C PRO A 83 -38.82 -15.57 4.00
N LEU A 84 -38.10 -15.05 5.00
CA LEU A 84 -38.75 -14.66 6.24
C LEU A 84 -40.00 -13.85 5.86
N PRO A 85 -41.14 -14.06 6.53
CA PRO A 85 -42.35 -13.30 6.24
C PRO A 85 -41.94 -11.83 6.22
N GLU A 86 -42.31 -11.14 5.13
CA GLU A 86 -42.04 -9.71 4.99
C GLU A 86 -42.45 -9.07 6.30
N LYS A 87 -41.49 -8.44 7.01
CA LYS A 87 -41.87 -7.64 8.16
C LYS A 87 -42.75 -6.54 7.58
N GLU A 88 -44.07 -6.70 7.68
CA GLU A 88 -45.08 -5.71 7.26
C GLU A 88 -44.82 -4.33 7.89
N GLN A 89 -43.95 -4.28 8.91
CA GLN A 89 -43.44 -3.07 9.52
C GLN A 89 -41.92 -2.95 9.33
N LEU A 90 -41.50 -2.64 8.11
CA LEU A 90 -40.52 -1.57 7.91
C LEU A 90 -41.23 -0.20 7.91
N SER A 91 -42.33 -0.05 8.66
CA SER A 91 -42.99 1.23 8.81
C SER A 91 -42.06 2.11 9.64
N ARG A 92 -41.32 2.98 8.97
CA ARG A 92 -40.81 4.18 9.61
C ARG A 92 -42.00 4.82 10.32
N ASP A 93 -41.84 5.18 11.60
CA ASP A 93 -42.84 5.98 12.28
C ASP A 93 -43.23 7.17 11.38
N PRO A 94 -44.51 7.59 11.37
CA PRO A 94 -44.89 8.74 10.58
C PRO A 94 -43.98 9.91 10.95
N VAL A 95 -43.39 10.55 9.93
CA VAL A 95 -42.49 11.69 10.15
C VAL A 95 -43.26 12.73 10.95
N THR A 96 -42.73 13.05 12.13
CA THR A 96 -43.32 14.01 13.04
C THR A 96 -43.22 15.42 12.47
N ASP A 97 -44.08 16.31 12.95
CA ASP A 97 -43.98 17.73 12.62
C ASP A 97 -42.63 18.32 13.07
N GLU A 98 -42.06 17.79 14.16
CA GLU A 98 -40.75 18.16 14.69
C GLU A 98 -39.62 17.75 13.72
N GLU A 99 -39.61 16.50 13.24
CA GLU A 99 -38.67 16.03 12.22
C GLU A 99 -38.79 16.81 10.91
N THR A 100 -40.02 17.15 10.51
CA THR A 100 -40.29 17.98 9.33
C THR A 100 -39.75 19.40 9.52
N ALA A 101 -39.90 19.98 10.71
CA ALA A 101 -39.36 21.30 11.04
C ALA A 101 -37.83 21.31 11.05
N VAL A 102 -37.20 20.28 11.63
CA VAL A 102 -35.72 20.12 11.62
C VAL A 102 -35.19 19.94 10.20
N PHE A 103 -35.85 19.12 9.38
CA PHE A 103 -35.49 18.96 7.97
C PHE A 103 -35.56 20.30 7.22
N ASN A 104 -36.67 21.05 7.36
CA ASN A 104 -36.83 22.35 6.70
C ASN A 104 -35.80 23.37 7.17
N PHE A 105 -35.39 23.31 8.44
CA PHE A 105 -34.29 24.12 8.97
C PHE A 105 -32.98 23.78 8.25
N PHE A 106 -32.54 22.52 8.24
CA PHE A 106 -31.30 22.12 7.55
C PHE A 106 -31.35 22.30 6.03
N ALA A 107 -32.54 22.25 5.42
CA ALA A 107 -32.71 22.51 4.00
C ALA A 107 -32.52 24.00 3.62
N THR A 108 -32.61 24.91 4.59
CA THR A 108 -32.48 26.36 4.37
C THR A 108 -31.22 26.96 5.00
N ASP A 109 -30.68 26.32 6.03
CA ASP A 109 -29.45 26.69 6.73
C ASP A 109 -28.42 25.57 6.59
N LEU A 110 -27.81 25.47 5.40
CA LEU A 110 -26.76 24.50 5.14
C LEU A 110 -25.49 24.95 5.88
N PRO A 111 -24.80 24.03 6.61
CA PRO A 111 -23.48 24.34 7.12
C PRO A 111 -22.56 24.72 5.95
N MET A 112 -21.64 25.66 6.21
CA MET A 112 -20.61 25.97 5.21
C MET A 112 -19.82 24.71 4.86
N GLU A 113 -19.39 24.62 3.61
CA GLU A 113 -18.49 23.54 3.19
C GLU A 113 -17.21 23.55 4.03
N ARG A 114 -16.67 22.36 4.26
CA ARG A 114 -15.42 22.20 5.00
C ARG A 114 -14.27 22.74 4.15
N ASP A 115 -13.76 23.91 4.52
CA ASP A 115 -12.56 24.50 3.92
C ASP A 115 -11.41 24.46 4.95
N ASP A 116 -10.58 23.43 4.84
CA ASP A 116 -9.48 23.19 5.78
C ASP A 116 -8.41 24.30 5.74
N ILE A 117 -8.21 24.96 4.58
CA ILE A 117 -7.29 26.08 4.42
C ILE A 117 -7.84 27.31 5.13
N ALA A 118 -9.09 27.70 4.86
CA ALA A 118 -9.72 28.84 5.53
C ALA A 118 -9.78 28.63 7.05
N LEU A 119 -10.05 27.40 7.51
CA LEU A 119 -10.00 27.06 8.93
C LEU A 119 -8.58 27.17 9.51
N ALA A 120 -7.53 26.80 8.76
CA ALA A 120 -6.16 26.98 9.20
C ALA A 120 -5.77 28.47 9.31
N PHE A 121 -6.21 29.33 8.39
CA PHE A 121 -6.06 30.78 8.52
C PHE A 121 -6.79 31.32 9.76
N ALA A 122 -8.04 30.92 9.93
CA ALA A 122 -8.90 31.44 11.00
C ALA A 122 -8.43 31.00 12.40
N TYR A 123 -7.94 29.77 12.54
CA TYR A 123 -7.74 29.13 13.86
C TYR A 123 -6.33 28.62 14.13
N LYS A 124 -5.51 28.32 13.11
CA LYS A 124 -4.14 27.82 13.28
C LYS A 124 -3.05 28.88 13.08
N GLY A 125 -3.45 30.10 12.70
CA GLY A 125 -2.50 31.20 12.49
C GLY A 125 -1.67 31.06 11.22
N LEU A 126 -2.16 30.30 10.23
CA LEU A 126 -1.59 30.29 8.89
C LEU A 126 -1.67 31.72 8.31
N THR A 127 -0.56 32.24 7.79
CA THR A 127 -0.48 33.62 7.29
C THR A 127 -0.35 33.72 5.79
N GLU A 128 0.06 32.63 5.13
CA GLU A 128 0.26 32.54 3.69
C GLU A 128 -0.45 31.31 3.16
N GLU A 129 -1.01 31.44 1.96
CA GLU A 129 -1.74 30.34 1.34
C GLU A 129 -0.73 29.28 0.89
N PRO A 130 -0.94 28.00 1.22
CA PRO A 130 -0.03 26.96 0.79
C PRO A 130 -0.04 26.87 -0.73
N VAL A 131 1.12 26.63 -1.33
CA VAL A 131 1.19 26.28 -2.75
C VAL A 131 0.60 24.89 -2.92
N LEU A 132 -0.60 24.84 -3.47
CA LEU A 132 -1.21 23.60 -3.96
C LEU A 132 -0.63 23.31 -5.34
N HIS A 133 -0.27 22.05 -5.60
CA HIS A 133 0.30 21.61 -6.88
C HIS A 133 1.62 22.33 -7.18
N PRO A 134 2.73 21.91 -6.56
CA PRO A 134 4.05 22.38 -6.95
C PRO A 134 4.31 22.05 -8.43
N GLU A 135 5.42 22.55 -8.97
CA GLU A 135 5.84 22.22 -10.34
C GLU A 135 5.73 20.71 -10.60
N PRO A 136 5.10 20.29 -11.71
CA PRO A 136 4.84 18.89 -11.96
C PRO A 136 6.12 18.05 -11.89
N VAL A 137 6.03 16.89 -11.25
CA VAL A 137 7.14 15.93 -11.17
C VAL A 137 7.39 15.38 -12.57
N SER A 138 8.56 15.69 -13.12
CA SER A 138 8.94 15.25 -14.48
C SER A 138 9.56 13.86 -14.52
N GLU A 139 10.18 13.42 -13.42
CA GLU A 139 10.90 12.16 -13.31
C GLU A 139 10.41 11.38 -12.08
N PRO A 140 10.06 10.10 -12.22
CA PRO A 140 9.54 9.33 -11.10
C PRO A 140 10.57 9.18 -9.97
N LEU A 141 10.06 8.96 -8.75
CA LEU A 141 10.91 8.57 -7.63
C LEU A 141 11.67 7.27 -7.93
N LYS A 142 12.91 7.18 -7.44
CA LYS A 142 13.75 6.00 -7.68
C LYS A 142 13.38 4.85 -6.74
N VAL A 143 13.27 3.64 -7.27
CA VAL A 143 13.17 2.42 -6.46
C VAL A 143 14.32 2.38 -5.44
N GLY A 144 14.00 1.99 -4.21
CA GLY A 144 14.90 2.03 -3.06
C GLY A 144 14.85 3.34 -2.26
N THR A 145 14.13 4.37 -2.74
CA THR A 145 13.89 5.59 -1.96
C THR A 145 13.25 5.25 -0.62
N ARG A 146 13.71 5.90 0.45
CA ARG A 146 13.16 5.76 1.80
C ARG A 146 12.66 7.09 2.31
N GLN A 147 11.53 7.07 2.99
CA GLN A 147 10.94 8.25 3.63
C GLN A 147 10.09 7.84 4.82
N ASP A 148 9.98 8.72 5.81
CA ASP A 148 8.99 8.55 6.86
C ASP A 148 7.64 9.08 6.35
N VAL A 149 6.57 8.31 6.56
CA VAL A 149 5.20 8.61 6.12
C VAL A 149 4.29 8.52 7.33
N PHE A 150 3.36 9.47 7.47
CA PHE A 150 2.35 9.42 8.53
C PHE A 150 1.27 8.39 8.18
N ILE A 151 1.01 7.44 9.06
CA ILE A 151 -0.05 6.44 8.89
C ILE A 151 -0.99 6.53 10.09
N ASN A 152 -2.30 6.53 9.82
CA ASN A 152 -3.31 6.53 10.85
C ASN A 152 -3.69 5.10 11.22
N ASN A 153 -3.66 4.79 12.51
CA ASN A 153 -4.22 3.56 13.03
C ASN A 153 -5.75 3.69 13.11
N SER A 154 -6.46 2.79 12.42
CA SER A 154 -7.92 2.89 12.24
C SER A 154 -8.72 2.62 13.52
N ASP A 155 -8.18 1.81 14.43
CA ASP A 155 -8.85 1.47 15.70
C ASP A 155 -8.62 2.56 16.76
N THR A 156 -7.39 3.05 16.88
CA THR A 156 -7.01 4.01 17.93
C THR A 156 -7.11 5.48 17.50
N ASN A 157 -7.22 5.75 16.19
CA ASN A 157 -7.13 7.10 15.59
C ASN A 157 -5.84 7.85 15.95
N VAL A 158 -4.75 7.11 16.16
CA VAL A 158 -3.42 7.67 16.37
C VAL A 158 -2.66 7.66 15.06
N THR A 159 -2.12 8.82 14.67
CA THR A 159 -1.25 8.95 13.51
C THR A 159 0.21 8.89 13.92
N THR A 160 0.99 8.01 13.30
CA THR A 160 2.43 7.83 13.58
C THR A 160 3.24 7.94 12.29
N ALA A 161 4.45 8.49 12.38
CA ALA A 161 5.40 8.44 11.28
C ALA A 161 6.07 7.06 11.26
N VAL A 162 6.03 6.37 10.12
CA VAL A 162 6.64 5.04 9.93
C VAL A 162 7.61 5.06 8.75
N PRO A 163 8.74 4.32 8.84
CA PRO A 163 9.71 4.27 7.76
C PRO A 163 9.17 3.44 6.61
N MET A 164 9.11 4.03 5.41
CA MET A 164 8.65 3.38 4.18
C MET A 164 9.79 3.30 3.16
N GLN A 165 9.80 2.24 2.35
CA GLN A 165 10.70 2.09 1.21
C GLN A 165 9.90 1.84 -0.08
N LEU A 166 10.25 2.57 -1.15
CA LEU A 166 9.70 2.37 -2.49
C LEU A 166 10.30 1.13 -3.11
N LEU A 167 9.48 0.13 -3.43
CA LEU A 167 9.94 -1.12 -4.05
C LEU A 167 9.61 -1.22 -5.53
N TYR A 168 8.56 -0.54 -5.98
CA TYR A 168 8.15 -0.58 -7.39
C TYR A 168 7.49 0.73 -7.83
N VAL A 169 7.67 1.08 -9.10
CA VAL A 169 7.03 2.23 -9.74
C VAL A 169 6.35 1.73 -11.01
N SER A 170 5.03 1.92 -11.09
CA SER A 170 4.22 1.62 -12.26
C SER A 170 3.93 2.88 -13.06
N ASP A 171 3.10 2.77 -14.10
CA ASP A 171 2.69 3.93 -14.88
C ASP A 171 1.87 4.90 -14.02
N HIS A 172 0.99 4.38 -13.15
CA HIS A 172 0.05 5.19 -12.35
C HIS A 172 0.28 5.15 -10.83
N ALA A 173 1.22 4.35 -10.32
CA ALA A 173 1.42 4.25 -8.88
C ALA A 173 2.86 4.02 -8.40
N TYR A 174 3.10 4.45 -7.17
CA TYR A 174 4.27 4.07 -6.37
C TYR A 174 3.89 3.04 -5.31
N PHE A 175 4.60 1.92 -5.27
CA PHE A 175 4.38 0.86 -4.27
C PHE A 175 5.40 0.95 -3.14
N TRP A 176 4.95 1.50 -2.02
CA TRP A 176 5.74 1.66 -0.80
C TRP A 176 5.45 0.51 0.17
N PHE A 177 6.47 0.12 0.93
CA PHE A 177 6.38 -0.91 1.95
C PHE A 177 6.99 -0.42 3.25
N GLU A 178 6.29 -0.67 4.36
CA GLU A 178 6.79 -0.33 5.68
C GLU A 178 8.02 -1.18 6.02
N GLN A 179 9.06 -0.53 6.52
CA GLN A 179 10.31 -1.16 6.92
C GLN A 179 10.20 -1.65 8.36
N THR A 180 9.66 -2.86 8.53
CA THR A 180 9.43 -3.50 9.83
C THR A 180 9.58 -5.02 9.71
N ASP A 181 9.96 -5.68 10.80
CA ASP A 181 10.14 -7.15 10.83
C ASP A 181 8.80 -7.91 10.74
N THR A 182 7.68 -7.19 10.88
CA THR A 182 6.32 -7.74 10.88
C THR A 182 5.66 -7.73 9.50
N LEU A 183 6.34 -7.18 8.49
CA LEU A 183 5.88 -7.14 7.11
C LEU A 183 6.93 -7.76 6.18
N SER A 184 6.57 -8.81 5.47
CA SER A 184 7.48 -9.46 4.52
C SER A 184 7.69 -8.58 3.28
N THR A 185 8.94 -8.43 2.86
CA THR A 185 9.25 -7.88 1.54
C THR A 185 8.72 -8.82 0.45
N PRO A 186 7.87 -8.34 -0.48
CA PRO A 186 7.39 -9.16 -1.58
C PRO A 186 8.52 -9.49 -2.57
N ASP A 187 8.38 -10.61 -3.28
CA ASP A 187 9.26 -10.94 -4.39
C ASP A 187 8.97 -10.07 -5.63
N GLU A 188 9.95 -10.01 -6.54
CA GLU A 188 9.91 -9.13 -7.71
C GLU A 188 8.80 -9.52 -8.71
N GLU A 189 8.48 -10.81 -8.84
CA GLU A 189 7.43 -11.29 -9.75
C GLU A 189 6.05 -10.86 -9.24
N THR A 190 5.78 -11.06 -7.95
CA THR A 190 4.54 -10.62 -7.31
C THR A 190 4.37 -9.11 -7.36
N LEU A 191 5.45 -8.33 -7.16
CA LEU A 191 5.43 -6.87 -7.29
C LEU A 191 5.05 -6.44 -8.72
N ALA A 192 5.76 -6.97 -9.73
CA ALA A 192 5.52 -6.62 -11.12
C ALA A 192 4.11 -7.01 -11.58
N PHE A 193 3.66 -8.22 -11.23
CA PHE A 193 2.32 -8.68 -11.54
C PHE A 193 1.24 -7.79 -10.90
N THR A 194 1.36 -7.49 -9.60
CA THR A 194 0.38 -6.66 -8.89
C THR A 194 0.32 -5.25 -9.46
N ALA A 195 1.48 -4.67 -9.79
CA ALA A 195 1.55 -3.34 -10.41
C ALA A 195 0.90 -3.29 -11.79
N GLU A 196 1.15 -4.29 -12.65
CA GLU A 196 0.49 -4.41 -13.95
C GLU A 196 -1.03 -4.56 -13.80
N GLN A 197 -1.49 -5.38 -12.84
CA GLN A 197 -2.93 -5.50 -12.60
C GLN A 197 -3.54 -4.19 -12.11
N TYR A 198 -2.86 -3.47 -11.23
CA TYR A 198 -3.30 -2.16 -10.77
C TYR A 198 -3.46 -1.17 -11.94
N ASP A 199 -2.48 -1.04 -12.82
CA ASP A 199 -2.56 -0.13 -13.97
C ASP A 199 -3.75 -0.49 -14.90
N ASN A 200 -4.03 -1.78 -15.09
CA ASN A 200 -5.20 -2.23 -15.84
C ASN A 200 -6.53 -1.88 -15.15
N ILE A 201 -6.61 -2.04 -13.82
CA ILE A 201 -7.78 -1.68 -13.01
C ILE A 201 -7.99 -0.16 -13.06
N TYR A 202 -6.92 0.62 -12.87
CA TYR A 202 -6.94 2.08 -12.86
C TYR A 202 -7.56 2.65 -14.14
N GLU A 203 -7.11 2.18 -15.32
CA GLU A 203 -7.66 2.62 -16.60
C GLU A 203 -9.15 2.28 -16.74
N GLN A 204 -9.54 1.08 -16.28
CA GLN A 204 -10.93 0.65 -16.31
C GLN A 204 -11.80 1.50 -15.36
N VAL A 205 -11.37 1.71 -14.13
CA VAL A 205 -12.07 2.54 -13.13
C VAL A 205 -12.27 3.96 -13.66
N ARG A 206 -11.22 4.58 -14.19
CA ARG A 206 -11.31 5.92 -14.78
C ARG A 206 -12.26 5.99 -15.96
N SER A 207 -12.36 4.93 -16.77
CA SER A 207 -13.31 4.89 -17.89
C SER A 207 -14.78 4.93 -17.45
N PHE A 208 -15.09 4.44 -16.24
CA PHE A 208 -16.44 4.42 -15.69
C PHE A 208 -16.75 5.61 -14.78
N PHE A 209 -15.81 6.01 -13.93
CA PHE A 209 -16.01 7.00 -12.87
C PHE A 209 -15.43 8.38 -13.19
N GLY A 210 -14.57 8.47 -14.21
CA GLY A 210 -13.88 9.69 -14.59
C GLY A 210 -12.49 9.82 -13.99
N PRO A 211 -11.79 10.93 -14.29
CA PRO A 211 -10.46 11.21 -13.77
C PRO A 211 -10.49 11.60 -12.28
N GLU A 212 -9.44 11.23 -11.56
CA GLU A 212 -9.01 11.83 -10.31
C GLU A 212 -8.19 13.12 -10.57
N ASP A 213 -7.87 13.85 -9.50
CA ASP A 213 -6.99 15.01 -9.57
C ASP A 213 -5.59 14.56 -10.03
N SER A 214 -5.12 15.10 -11.17
CA SER A 214 -3.83 14.75 -11.76
C SER A 214 -3.20 15.96 -12.47
N PRO A 215 -1.99 16.41 -12.08
CA PRO A 215 -1.19 15.84 -11.00
C PRO A 215 -1.86 16.03 -9.63
N GLY A 216 -1.46 15.17 -8.69
CA GLY A 216 -1.89 15.22 -7.29
C GLY A 216 -1.45 16.50 -6.58
N ILE A 217 -1.73 16.58 -5.28
CA ILE A 217 -1.32 17.73 -4.44
C ILE A 217 0.22 17.87 -4.36
N ASP A 218 0.95 16.78 -4.57
CA ASP A 218 2.43 16.74 -4.62
C ASP A 218 3.02 17.06 -5.99
N GLY A 219 2.17 17.27 -7.01
CA GLY A 219 2.61 17.54 -8.38
C GLY A 219 2.95 16.27 -9.18
N ASP A 220 2.78 15.06 -8.66
CA ASP A 220 2.98 13.81 -9.40
C ASP A 220 1.63 13.27 -9.92
N PRO A 221 1.54 12.76 -11.16
CA PRO A 221 0.33 12.07 -11.63
C PRO A 221 0.12 10.68 -11.00
N ARG A 222 1.11 10.11 -10.30
CA ARG A 222 1.01 8.79 -9.69
C ARG A 222 0.46 8.85 -8.28
N VAL A 223 -0.43 7.93 -7.95
CA VAL A 223 -0.87 7.73 -6.57
C VAL A 223 0.17 6.96 -5.75
N HIS A 224 0.07 7.07 -4.43
CA HIS A 224 0.94 6.35 -3.51
C HIS A 224 0.21 5.19 -2.82
N ILE A 225 0.62 3.96 -3.12
CA ILE A 225 0.12 2.75 -2.46
C ILE A 225 1.07 2.41 -1.31
N MET A 226 0.62 2.68 -0.08
CA MET A 226 1.36 2.46 1.16
C MET A 226 0.99 1.11 1.78
N ASN A 227 1.85 0.10 1.60
CA ASN A 227 1.68 -1.20 2.23
C ASN A 227 2.24 -1.16 3.65
N ALA A 228 1.35 -1.00 4.64
CA ALA A 228 1.70 -0.90 6.05
C ALA A 228 1.50 -2.24 6.77
N SER A 229 2.20 -2.43 7.89
CA SER A 229 2.02 -3.58 8.75
C SER A 229 0.62 -3.58 9.39
N PRO A 230 -0.02 -4.75 9.59
CA PRO A 230 -1.28 -4.83 10.35
C PRO A 230 -1.17 -4.23 11.76
N LEU A 231 0.01 -4.26 12.40
CA LEU A 231 0.23 -3.65 13.72
C LEU A 231 0.26 -2.11 13.67
N THR A 232 0.57 -1.54 12.51
CA THR A 232 0.58 -0.08 12.30
C THR A 232 -0.84 0.43 12.10
N ILE A 233 -1.66 -0.30 11.35
CA ILE A 233 -2.99 0.15 10.92
C ILE A 233 -4.16 -0.32 11.81
N CYS A 234 -3.96 -1.33 12.65
CA CYS A 234 -4.95 -1.87 13.60
C CYS A 234 -4.39 -1.93 15.02
N ASP A 235 -5.25 -2.01 16.04
CA ASP A 235 -4.87 -2.21 17.46
C ASP A 235 -4.66 -3.70 17.75
N VAL A 236 -3.55 -4.25 17.23
CA VAL A 236 -3.16 -5.65 17.35
C VAL A 236 -1.66 -5.79 17.68
N ASP A 237 -1.25 -6.95 18.17
CA ASP A 237 0.15 -7.34 18.34
C ASP A 237 0.56 -8.44 17.35
N GLU A 238 1.83 -8.85 17.37
CA GLU A 238 2.34 -9.89 16.45
C GLU A 238 1.55 -11.21 16.53
N SER A 239 1.07 -11.58 17.72
CA SER A 239 0.32 -12.82 17.93
C SER A 239 -1.13 -12.73 17.43
N THR A 240 -1.66 -11.50 17.35
CA THR A 240 -3.04 -11.19 16.99
C THR A 240 -3.16 -10.47 15.65
N ALA A 241 -2.06 -10.29 14.90
CA ALA A 241 -2.02 -9.59 13.62
C ALA A 241 -3.08 -10.08 12.61
N HIS A 242 -3.39 -11.37 12.62
CA HIS A 242 -4.42 -12.00 11.79
C HIS A 242 -5.85 -11.49 12.05
N GLN A 243 -6.08 -10.78 13.17
CA GLN A 243 -7.36 -10.19 13.55
C GLN A 243 -7.57 -8.79 12.95
N CYS A 244 -6.53 -8.18 12.37
CA CYS A 244 -6.66 -6.92 11.64
C CYS A 244 -7.50 -7.15 10.37
N GLY A 245 -8.78 -6.79 10.45
CA GLY A 245 -9.76 -6.93 9.36
C GLY A 245 -9.72 -5.79 8.34
N LEU A 246 -8.93 -4.73 8.60
CA LEU A 246 -8.75 -3.64 7.66
C LEU A 246 -7.95 -4.13 6.44
N LEU A 247 -8.50 -3.91 5.24
CA LEU A 247 -7.86 -4.27 3.98
C LEU A 247 -7.15 -3.06 3.36
N GLY A 248 -7.79 -1.89 3.42
CA GLY A 248 -7.18 -0.62 3.06
C GLY A 248 -8.11 0.57 3.30
N TYR A 249 -7.58 1.78 3.20
CA TYR A 249 -8.32 3.04 3.29
C TYR A 249 -7.64 4.19 2.54
N VAL A 250 -8.42 5.23 2.25
CA VAL A 250 -7.94 6.54 1.81
C VAL A 250 -8.32 7.57 2.88
N SER A 251 -7.46 8.55 3.13
CA SER A 251 -7.71 9.60 4.11
C SER A 251 -7.55 10.98 3.50
N SER A 252 -8.62 11.78 3.56
CA SER A 252 -8.59 13.20 3.13
C SER A 252 -7.62 14.07 3.92
N SER A 253 -7.12 13.58 5.05
CA SER A 253 -6.11 14.28 5.84
C SER A 253 -4.73 14.25 5.17
N ASP A 254 -4.47 13.25 4.33
CA ASP A 254 -3.19 13.07 3.63
C ASP A 254 -3.10 13.93 2.36
N MET A 255 -4.25 14.36 1.83
CA MET A 255 -4.40 15.22 0.66
C MET A 255 -4.47 16.70 1.08
N GLN A 256 -3.68 17.10 2.07
CA GLN A 256 -3.64 18.47 2.58
C GLN A 256 -2.20 18.99 2.62
N PRO A 257 -1.98 20.31 2.52
CA PRO A 257 -0.66 20.86 2.75
C PRO A 257 -0.22 20.60 4.21
N ALA A 258 1.05 20.26 4.42
CA ALA A 258 1.60 20.07 5.77
C ALA A 258 1.42 21.32 6.65
N ALA A 259 1.39 22.52 6.06
CA ALA A 259 1.11 23.78 6.75
C ALA A 259 -0.33 23.88 7.29
N VAL A 260 -1.29 23.19 6.67
CA VAL A 260 -2.70 23.09 7.11
C VAL A 260 -2.83 21.98 8.15
N ARG A 261 -2.14 20.86 7.92
CA ARG A 261 -2.19 19.68 8.78
C ARG A 261 -0.80 19.07 8.91
N GLU A 262 -0.22 19.18 10.10
CA GLU A 262 1.16 18.78 10.40
C GLU A 262 1.46 17.31 10.05
N ASN A 263 0.53 16.40 10.36
CA ASN A 263 0.67 14.97 10.06
C ASN A 263 0.09 14.60 8.68
N SER A 264 0.00 15.55 7.74
CA SER A 264 -0.39 15.25 6.37
C SER A 264 0.81 14.77 5.58
N ASN A 265 0.58 13.82 4.69
CA ASN A 265 1.58 13.35 3.75
C ASN A 265 1.64 14.18 2.46
N ALA A 266 0.73 15.14 2.31
CA ALA A 266 0.54 15.98 1.12
C ALA A 266 0.64 15.16 -0.17
N ARG A 267 -0.15 14.08 -0.27
CA ARG A 267 -0.21 13.19 -1.44
C ARG A 267 -1.49 12.37 -1.47
N GLU A 268 -1.90 11.95 -2.65
CA GLU A 268 -3.00 11.02 -2.89
C GLU A 268 -2.50 9.60 -2.59
N MET A 269 -3.02 8.99 -1.53
CA MET A 269 -2.54 7.69 -1.07
C MET A 269 -3.62 6.70 -0.66
N PHE A 270 -3.36 5.44 -1.00
CA PHE A 270 -4.06 4.26 -0.51
C PHE A 270 -3.19 3.62 0.56
N VAL A 271 -3.68 3.55 1.80
CA VAL A 271 -3.03 2.76 2.85
C VAL A 271 -3.62 1.36 2.78
N MET A 272 -2.79 0.36 2.51
CA MET A 272 -3.18 -1.02 2.34
C MET A 272 -2.58 -1.89 3.44
N ASN A 273 -3.29 -2.94 3.84
CA ASN A 273 -2.75 -3.97 4.70
C ASN A 273 -1.71 -4.79 3.93
N GLY A 274 -0.44 -4.48 4.14
CA GLY A 274 0.67 -5.08 3.41
C GLY A 274 0.77 -6.60 3.60
N SER A 275 0.24 -7.16 4.70
CA SER A 275 0.21 -8.62 4.90
C SER A 275 -0.69 -9.36 3.90
N ARG A 276 -1.52 -8.64 3.14
CA ARG A 276 -2.39 -9.18 2.09
C ARG A 276 -1.80 -9.03 0.69
N PHE A 277 -0.66 -8.35 0.54
CA PHE A 277 -0.05 -8.10 -0.76
C PHE A 277 0.14 -9.38 -1.57
N GLY A 278 -0.16 -9.34 -2.87
CA GLY A 278 -0.11 -10.50 -3.76
C GLY A 278 -1.29 -11.48 -3.67
N SER A 279 -2.22 -11.29 -2.73
CA SER A 279 -3.46 -12.07 -2.70
C SER A 279 -4.52 -11.51 -3.65
N ALA A 280 -5.46 -12.35 -4.11
CA ALA A 280 -6.58 -11.89 -4.93
C ALA A 280 -7.42 -10.81 -4.21
N LEU A 281 -7.67 -10.98 -2.92
CA LEU A 281 -8.42 -10.03 -2.10
C LEU A 281 -7.76 -8.63 -2.05
N TYR A 282 -6.43 -8.55 -2.19
CA TYR A 282 -5.74 -7.26 -2.17
C TYR A 282 -6.13 -6.39 -3.36
N LEU A 283 -6.13 -6.96 -4.58
CA LEU A 283 -6.52 -6.26 -5.81
C LEU A 283 -8.04 -6.06 -5.94
N GLU A 284 -8.86 -6.82 -5.22
CA GLU A 284 -10.31 -6.58 -5.16
C GLU A 284 -10.67 -5.34 -4.34
N VAL A 285 -9.78 -4.92 -3.44
CA VAL A 285 -9.97 -3.75 -2.57
C VAL A 285 -9.26 -2.51 -3.10
N LEU A 286 -8.06 -2.69 -3.64
CA LEU A 286 -7.25 -1.62 -4.24
C LEU A 286 -7.86 -1.13 -5.55
#